data_AF-G8LWP3-F1
#
_entry.id   AF-G8LWP3-F1
#
_cell.length_a   1.000
_cell.length_b   1.000
_cell.length_c   1.000
_cell.angle_alpha   90.00
_cell.angle_beta   90.00
_cell.angle_gamma   90.00
#
_symmetry.space_group_name_H-M   'P 1'
#
loop_
_entity.id
_entity.type
_entity.pdbx_description
1 polymer ?
#
loop_
_entity_poly.entity_id
_entity_poly.type
_entity_poly.pdbx_seq_one_letter_code
_entity_poly.pdbx_strand_id
1 'polypeptide(L)' 'MDQTNKNEIEFTTYDRLLIAWENSMEMVRDFEMYSKRIEDEKVKEVFKQFAEEEGRHASKLRELLLEYRNQKN' A
#
# COMPACT_ATOMS: atom_id res chain seq x y z
N MET A 1 9.68 35.23 11.60
CA MET A 1 9.68 34.07 12.50
C MET A 1 8.37 33.36 12.24
N ASP A 2 8.42 32.27 11.51
CA ASP A 2 7.22 31.54 11.11
C ASP A 2 6.70 30.78 12.33
N GLN A 3 5.50 31.13 12.79
CA GLN A 3 4.84 30.39 13.87
C GLN A 3 4.25 29.12 13.25
N THR A 4 5.09 28.11 13.05
CA THR A 4 4.64 26.78 12.66
C THR A 4 3.63 26.31 13.70
N ASN A 5 2.43 25.98 13.24
CA ASN A 5 1.31 25.56 14.07
C ASN A 5 1.69 24.27 14.81
N LYS A 6 1.98 24.37 16.12
CA LYS A 6 2.48 23.27 16.96
C LYS A 6 1.52 22.08 17.11
N ASN A 7 0.34 22.15 16.52
CA ASN A 7 -0.70 21.12 16.57
C ASN A 7 -0.80 20.29 15.27
N GLU A 8 0.08 20.48 14.30
CA GLU A 8 0.09 19.67 13.08
C GLU A 8 0.63 18.26 13.37
N ILE A 9 -0.13 17.25 12.93
CA ILE A 9 0.33 15.86 12.96
C ILE A 9 1.32 15.68 11.81
N GLU A 10 2.59 15.52 12.13
CA GLU A 10 3.64 15.23 11.15
C GLU A 10 3.75 13.71 10.95
N PHE A 11 3.52 13.28 9.71
CA PHE A 11 3.85 11.92 9.31
C PHE A 11 5.34 11.81 9.05
N THR A 12 5.97 10.73 9.50
CA THR A 12 7.35 10.41 9.15
C THR A 12 7.42 9.65 7.83
N THR A 13 8.64 9.40 7.32
CA THR A 13 8.84 8.47 6.18
C THR A 13 8.36 7.07 6.52
N TYR A 14 8.58 6.61 7.76
CA TYR A 14 8.12 5.30 8.22
C TYR A 14 6.59 5.20 8.15
N ASP A 15 5.87 6.21 8.64
CA ASP A 15 4.41 6.18 8.65
C ASP A 15 3.85 6.15 7.23
N ARG A 16 4.46 6.89 6.30
CA ARG A 16 4.05 6.87 4.89
C ARG A 16 4.31 5.51 4.23
N LEU A 17 5.44 4.87 4.52
CA LEU A 17 5.75 3.52 4.02
C LEU A 17 4.76 2.49 4.60
N LEU A 18 4.46 2.57 5.89
CA LEU A 18 3.52 1.68 6.56
C LEU A 18 2.11 1.81 5.98
N ILE A 19 1.61 3.04 5.84
CA ILE A 19 0.28 3.31 5.27
C ILE A 19 0.21 2.83 3.82
N ALA A 20 1.23 3.14 3.00
CA ALA A 20 1.25 2.71 1.62
C ALA A 20 1.25 1.17 1.49
N TRP A 21 2.03 0.48 2.33
CA TRP A 21 2.06 -0.97 2.35
C TRP A 21 0.70 -1.58 2.72
N GLU A 22 0.06 -1.08 3.79
CA GLU A 22 -1.28 -1.53 4.19
C GLU A 22 -2.32 -1.28 3.09
N ASN A 23 -2.30 -0.10 2.47
CA ASN A 23 -3.22 0.24 1.38
C ASN A 23 -3.05 -0.68 0.17
N SER A 24 -1.81 -0.96 -0.26
CA SER A 24 -1.58 -1.93 -1.34
C SER A 24 -2.07 -3.33 -0.94
N MET A 25 -1.85 -3.76 0.30
CA MET A 25 -2.39 -5.04 0.80
C MET A 25 -3.93 -5.08 0.81
N GLU A 26 -4.61 -3.98 1.13
CA GLU A 26 -6.07 -3.87 0.99
C GLU A 26 -6.50 -3.98 -0.47
N MET A 27 -5.84 -3.29 -1.39
CA MET A 27 -6.16 -3.38 -2.82
C MET A 27 -5.97 -4.79 -3.39
N VAL A 28 -4.93 -5.52 -2.96
CA VAL A 28 -4.78 -6.95 -3.30
C VAL A 28 -6.04 -7.73 -2.90
N ARG A 29 -6.49 -7.59 -1.64
CA ARG A 29 -7.65 -8.32 -1.12
C ARG A 29 -8.93 -7.95 -1.86
N ASP A 30 -9.13 -6.67 -2.14
CA ASP A 30 -10.30 -6.17 -2.84
C ASP A 30 -10.35 -6.68 -4.27
N PHE A 31 -9.25 -6.55 -5.02
CA PHE A 31 -9.18 -7.02 -6.40
C PHE A 31 -9.30 -8.55 -6.52
N GLU A 32 -8.69 -9.30 -5.60
CA GLU A 32 -8.91 -10.75 -5.51
C GLU A 32 -10.38 -11.08 -5.22
N MET A 33 -11.04 -10.36 -4.32
CA MET A 33 -12.45 -10.58 -4.01
C MET A 33 -13.35 -10.24 -5.19
N TYR A 34 -13.09 -9.14 -5.90
CA TYR A 34 -13.87 -8.71 -7.06
C TYR A 34 -13.74 -9.70 -8.22
N SER A 35 -12.52 -10.14 -8.53
CA SER A 35 -12.29 -11.15 -9.58
C SER A 35 -13.03 -12.47 -9.33
N LYS A 36 -13.29 -12.83 -8.06
CA LYS A 36 -14.05 -14.02 -7.67
C LYS A 36 -15.57 -13.85 -7.80
N ARG A 37 -16.09 -12.61 -7.78
CA ARG A 37 -17.54 -12.31 -7.75
C ARG A 37 -18.10 -11.83 -9.09
N ILE A 38 -17.24 -11.38 -10.01
CA ILE A 38 -17.65 -10.83 -11.31
C ILE A 38 -17.74 -11.95 -12.35
N GLU A 39 -18.83 -11.93 -13.13
CA GLU A 39 -19.07 -12.87 -14.23
C GLU A 39 -18.45 -12.42 -15.56
N ASP A 40 -18.32 -11.11 -15.79
CA ASP A 40 -17.66 -10.59 -16.99
C ASP A 40 -16.17 -10.98 -16.98
N GLU A 41 -15.80 -11.87 -17.90
CA GLU A 41 -14.46 -12.46 -17.95
C GLU A 41 -13.36 -11.42 -18.23
N LYS A 42 -13.66 -10.37 -19.01
CA LYS A 42 -12.68 -9.31 -19.27
C LYS A 42 -12.42 -8.51 -18.01
N VAL A 43 -13.47 -8.14 -17.28
CA VAL A 43 -13.36 -7.37 -16.04
C VAL A 43 -12.72 -8.21 -14.93
N LYS A 44 -13.08 -9.50 -14.82
CA LYS A 44 -12.44 -10.46 -13.91
C LYS A 44 -10.93 -10.50 -14.12
N GLU A 45 -10.48 -10.61 -15.36
CA GLU A 45 -9.07 -10.74 -15.68
C GLU A 45 -8.28 -9.46 -15.34
N VAL A 46 -8.87 -8.28 -15.60
CA VAL A 46 -8.28 -7.00 -15.18
C VAL A 46 -8.08 -6.95 -13.66
N PHE A 47 -9.08 -7.37 -12.87
CA PHE A 47 -8.93 -7.39 -11.41
C PHE A 47 -7.88 -8.39 -10.93
N LYS A 48 -7.73 -9.56 -11.56
CA LYS A 48 -6.63 -10.47 -11.21
C LYS A 48 -5.27 -9.83 -11.48
N GLN A 49 -5.11 -9.20 -12.64
CA GLN A 49 -3.87 -8.51 -12.99
C GLN A 49 -3.54 -7.41 -11.96
N PHE A 50 -4.52 -6.60 -11.58
CA PHE A 50 -4.31 -5.55 -10.59
C PHE A 50 -3.97 -6.11 -9.20
N ALA A 51 -4.57 -7.23 -8.79
CA ALA A 51 -4.20 -7.90 -7.55
C ALA A 51 -2.71 -8.33 -7.55
N GLU A 52 -2.20 -8.87 -8.67
CA GLU A 52 -0.79 -9.22 -8.78
C GLU A 52 0.13 -7.99 -8.75
N GLU A 53 -0.25 -6.92 -9.45
CA GLU A 53 0.51 -5.67 -9.49
C GLU A 53 0.60 -5.01 -8.11
N GLU A 54 -0.53 -4.91 -7.39
CA GLU A 54 -0.53 -4.41 -6.02
C GLU A 54 0.23 -5.32 -5.06
N GLY A 55 0.25 -6.63 -5.30
CA GLY A 55 1.11 -7.56 -4.56
C GLY A 55 2.59 -7.23 -4.73
N ARG A 56 3.02 -6.87 -5.95
CA ARG A 56 4.40 -6.42 -6.22
C ARG A 56 4.69 -5.08 -5.55
N HIS A 57 3.75 -4.12 -5.58
CA HIS A 57 3.86 -2.85 -4.86
C HIS A 57 4.01 -3.07 -3.35
N ALA A 58 3.14 -3.88 -2.75
CA ALA A 58 3.17 -4.22 -1.33
C ALA A 58 4.49 -4.89 -0.93
N SER A 59 4.98 -5.85 -1.73
CA SER A 59 6.28 -6.49 -1.47
C SER A 59 7.41 -5.46 -1.45
N LYS A 60 7.44 -4.54 -2.42
CA LYS A 60 8.49 -3.54 -2.49
C LYS A 60 8.44 -2.53 -1.34
N LEU A 61 7.25 -2.09 -0.96
CA LEU A 61 7.04 -1.20 0.17
C LEU A 61 7.45 -1.87 1.49
N ARG A 62 7.17 -3.17 1.64
CA ARG A 62 7.58 -3.95 2.81
C ARG A 62 9.10 -4.07 2.92
N GLU A 63 9.81 -4.30 1.81
CA GLU A 63 11.28 -4.30 1.80
C GLU A 63 11.83 -2.96 2.32
N LEU A 64 11.35 -1.84 1.77
CA LEU A 64 11.77 -0.50 2.18
C LEU A 64 11.43 -0.23 3.66
N LEU A 65 10.27 -0.68 4.13
CA LEU A 65 9.87 -0.55 5.54
C LEU A 65 10.84 -1.27 6.48
N LEU A 66 11.28 -2.48 6.11
CA LEU A 66 12.24 -3.27 6.88
C LEU A 66 13.64 -2.66 6.84
N GLU A 67 14.09 -2.19 5.68
CA GLU A 67 15.36 -1.47 5.54
C GLU A 67 15.39 -0.22 6.40
N TYR A 68 14.34 0.60 6.34
CA TYR A 68 14.23 1.84 7.12
C TYR A 68 14.19 1.56 8.64
N ARG A 69 13.50 0.50 9.06
CA ARG A 69 13.50 0.06 10.47
C ARG A 69 14.89 -0.39 10.93
N ASN A 70 15.63 -1.11 10.08
CA ASN A 70 16.96 -1.62 10.43
C ASN A 70 18.04 -0.53 10.44
N GLN A 71 17.91 0.51 9.61
CA GLN A 71 18.84 1.66 9.62
C GLN A 71 18.68 2.57 10.86
N LYS A 72 17.54 2.49 11.55
CA LYS A 72 17.29 3.24 12.80
C LYS A 72 17.76 2.52 14.06
N ASN A 73 18.24 1.28 13.96
CA ASN A 73 18.84 0.50 15.06
C ASN A 73 20.36 0.54 14.97
#